data_AF-A0AA96X6G5-F1
#
_entry.id   AF-A0AA96X6G5-F1
#
_cell.length_a   1.000
_cell.length_b   1.000
_cell.length_c   1.000
_cell.angle_alpha   90.00
_cell.angle_beta   90.00
_cell.angle_gamma   90.00
#
_symmetry.space_group_name_H-M   'P 1'
#
loop_
_entity.id
_entity.type
_entity.pdbx_description
1 polymer ?
#
loop_
_entity_poly.entity_id
_entity_poly.type
_entity_poly.pdbx_seq_one_letter_code
_entity_poly.pdbx_strand_id
1 'polypeptide(L)'
;MSIEKEAREFKEKTGIELPVSLVELYKEKGNGGFGPDCGMLGIITGHKTDLDDSILSLYQSFCSGDPDDPNWVWPKELVPFIHVGCAIHYCIDSTSSASSVIEFDPTDYASEVGPKDHFREVCPSFMEWVASNV
;
A
#
# COMPACT_ATOMS: atom_id res chain seq x y z
N MET A 1 -19.47 -1.49 4.25
CA MET A 1 -19.54 -0.15 3.63
C MET A 1 -19.30 -0.32 2.13
N SER A 2 -19.69 0.60 1.23
CA SER A 2 -19.34 0.45 -0.20
C SER A 2 -17.90 0.89 -0.42
N ILE A 3 -17.22 0.32 -1.43
CA ILE A 3 -15.81 0.64 -1.73
C ILE A 3 -15.61 2.15 -1.95
N GLU A 4 -16.54 2.82 -2.61
CA GLU A 4 -16.47 4.26 -2.88
C GLU A 4 -16.63 5.10 -1.60
N LYS A 5 -17.42 4.61 -0.64
CA LYS A 5 -17.51 5.25 0.67
C LYS A 5 -16.21 5.07 1.44
N GLU A 6 -15.59 3.89 1.40
CA GLU A 6 -14.31 3.65 2.07
C GLU A 6 -13.19 4.49 1.44
N ALA A 7 -13.13 4.58 0.10
CA ALA A 7 -12.14 5.38 -0.61
C ALA A 7 -12.29 6.88 -0.29
N ARG A 8 -13.53 7.37 -0.16
CA ARG A 8 -13.78 8.76 0.26
C ARG A 8 -13.32 8.98 1.70
N GLU A 9 -13.66 8.09 2.61
CA GLU A 9 -13.24 8.19 4.01
C GLU A 9 -11.71 8.11 4.14
N PHE A 10 -11.06 7.24 3.36
CA PHE A 10 -9.60 7.19 3.27
C PHE A 10 -9.04 8.57 2.88
N LYS A 11 -9.52 9.15 1.77
CA LYS A 11 -9.11 10.49 1.33
C LYS A 11 -9.34 11.56 2.39
N GLU A 12 -10.50 11.55 3.06
CA GLU A 12 -10.82 12.51 4.12
C GLU A 12 -9.84 12.43 5.30
N LYS A 13 -9.37 11.22 5.64
CA LYS A 13 -8.46 10.98 6.76
C LYS A 13 -6.99 11.19 6.42
N THR A 14 -6.58 10.91 5.19
CA THR A 14 -5.16 10.91 4.79
C THR A 14 -4.79 12.08 3.86
N GLY A 15 -5.77 12.66 3.18
CA GLY A 15 -5.57 13.62 2.09
C GLY A 15 -5.20 12.97 0.75
N ILE A 16 -5.09 11.64 0.68
CA ILE A 16 -4.64 10.91 -0.50
C ILE A 16 -5.81 10.29 -1.25
N GLU A 17 -5.83 10.47 -2.57
CA GLU A 17 -6.76 9.76 -3.44
C GLU A 17 -6.23 8.35 -3.72
N LEU A 18 -7.07 7.35 -3.48
CA LEU A 18 -6.78 6.00 -3.94
C LEU A 18 -6.85 5.95 -5.47
N PRO A 19 -5.97 5.16 -6.11
CA PRO A 19 -6.03 4.94 -7.54
C PRO A 19 -7.41 4.44 -7.97
N VAL A 20 -7.95 5.01 -9.04
CA VAL A 20 -9.25 4.59 -9.61
C VAL A 20 -9.22 3.11 -9.99
N SER A 21 -8.09 2.62 -10.49
CA SER A 21 -7.88 1.21 -10.84
C SER A 21 -8.03 0.27 -9.64
N LEU A 22 -7.53 0.65 -8.46
CA LEU A 22 -7.71 -0.11 -7.22
C LEU A 22 -9.18 -0.14 -6.79
N VAL A 23 -9.85 1.01 -6.85
CA VAL A 23 -11.27 1.13 -6.47
C VAL A 23 -12.15 0.26 -7.37
N GLU A 24 -11.94 0.30 -8.68
CA GLU A 24 -12.69 -0.54 -9.63
C GLU A 24 -12.41 -2.03 -9.44
N LEU A 25 -11.14 -2.40 -9.22
CA LEU A 25 -10.78 -3.79 -8.91
C LEU A 25 -11.50 -4.30 -7.65
N TYR A 26 -11.57 -3.49 -6.60
CA TYR A 26 -12.22 -3.89 -5.34
C TYR A 26 -13.73 -3.93 -5.44
N LYS A 27 -14.33 -3.12 -6.32
CA LYS A 27 -15.76 -3.23 -6.64
C LYS A 27 -16.08 -4.54 -7.37
N GLU A 28 -15.16 -5.01 -8.22
CA GLU A 28 -15.34 -6.24 -8.98
C GLU A 28 -15.07 -7.49 -8.14
N LYS A 29 -13.91 -7.55 -7.46
CA LYS A 29 -13.42 -8.76 -6.78
C LYS A 29 -13.70 -8.81 -5.28
N GLY A 30 -14.09 -7.69 -4.68
CA GLY A 30 -14.29 -7.55 -3.23
C GLY A 30 -13.19 -6.74 -2.55
N ASN A 31 -13.40 -6.41 -1.27
CA ASN A 31 -12.52 -5.51 -0.50
C ASN A 31 -11.28 -6.23 0.05
N GLY A 32 -10.40 -6.69 -0.84
CA GLY A 32 -9.18 -7.43 -0.50
C GLY A 32 -9.38 -8.94 -0.29
N GLY A 33 -8.33 -9.62 0.15
CA GLY A 33 -8.32 -11.06 0.46
C GLY A 33 -7.99 -11.96 -0.74
N PHE A 34 -7.63 -11.35 -1.86
CA PHE A 34 -7.20 -12.03 -3.08
C PHE A 34 -5.84 -11.51 -3.55
N GLY A 35 -5.21 -12.20 -4.50
CA GLY A 35 -3.86 -11.91 -4.97
C GLY A 35 -2.80 -12.70 -4.21
N PRO A 36 -1.51 -12.37 -4.39
CA PRO A 36 -0.41 -13.16 -3.86
C PRO A 36 -0.26 -12.98 -2.34
N ASP A 37 0.63 -13.79 -1.76
CA ASP A 37 1.07 -13.71 -0.36
C ASP A 37 -0.10 -13.75 0.64
N CYS A 38 -0.19 -12.79 1.56
CA CYS A 38 -1.29 -12.68 2.51
C CYS A 38 -2.56 -12.05 1.91
N GLY A 39 -2.57 -11.77 0.60
CA GLY A 39 -3.66 -11.14 -0.11
C GLY A 39 -3.67 -9.62 0.04
N MET A 40 -4.35 -8.96 -0.91
CA MET A 40 -4.55 -7.51 -0.90
C MET A 40 -5.36 -7.06 0.31
N LEU A 41 -4.96 -5.96 0.93
CA LEU A 41 -5.59 -5.37 2.09
C LEU A 41 -6.86 -4.63 1.69
N GLY A 42 -7.91 -4.74 2.49
CA GLY A 42 -9.12 -3.94 2.38
C GLY A 42 -8.86 -2.49 2.79
N ILE A 43 -9.68 -1.57 2.27
CA ILE A 43 -9.48 -0.12 2.48
C ILE A 43 -9.66 0.23 3.97
N ILE A 44 -10.79 -0.14 4.56
CA ILE A 44 -11.10 0.06 5.99
C ILE A 44 -11.68 -1.21 6.62
N THR A 45 -12.74 -1.77 6.02
CA THR A 45 -13.51 -2.87 6.65
C THR A 45 -13.29 -4.26 6.05
N GLY A 46 -12.46 -4.35 5.00
CA GLY A 46 -12.22 -5.57 4.23
C GLY A 46 -11.17 -6.51 4.83
N HIS A 47 -10.43 -7.20 3.96
CA HIS A 47 -9.33 -8.08 4.37
C HIS A 47 -8.25 -7.30 5.12
N LYS A 48 -7.56 -7.93 6.05
CA LYS A 48 -6.60 -7.27 6.93
C LYS A 48 -5.34 -8.10 7.09
N THR A 49 -4.29 -7.48 7.59
CA THR A 49 -3.12 -8.20 8.08
C THR A 49 -3.49 -9.09 9.27
N ASP A 50 -2.56 -9.96 9.65
CA ASP A 50 -2.63 -10.75 10.90
C ASP A 50 -2.64 -9.89 12.16
N LEU A 51 -2.16 -8.64 12.08
CA LEU A 51 -2.24 -7.62 13.14
C LEU A 51 -3.53 -6.77 13.09
N ASP A 52 -4.52 -7.18 12.29
CA ASP A 52 -5.82 -6.50 12.12
C ASP A 52 -5.73 -5.12 11.43
N ASP A 53 -4.69 -4.91 10.62
CA ASP A 53 -4.51 -3.68 9.85
C ASP A 53 -5.17 -3.69 8.47
N SER A 54 -5.82 -2.58 8.16
CA SER A 54 -6.34 -2.23 6.83
C SER A 54 -5.35 -1.31 6.10
N ILE A 55 -5.61 -1.00 4.82
CA ILE A 55 -4.84 0.03 4.10
C ILE A 55 -4.79 1.34 4.91
N LEU A 56 -5.93 1.78 5.46
CA LEU A 56 -6.00 3.01 6.23
C LEU A 56 -5.14 2.98 7.50
N SER A 57 -5.30 1.96 8.35
CA SER A 57 -4.58 1.90 9.62
C SER A 57 -3.09 1.70 9.41
N LEU A 58 -2.71 0.88 8.42
CA LEU A 58 -1.31 0.65 8.08
C LEU A 58 -0.64 1.91 7.53
N TYR A 59 -1.30 2.63 6.62
CA TYR A 59 -0.79 3.91 6.10
C TYR A 59 -0.57 4.93 7.23
N GLN A 60 -1.53 5.05 8.16
CA GLN A 60 -1.41 5.93 9.31
C GLN A 60 -0.25 5.53 10.24
N SER A 61 -0.06 4.23 10.45
CA SER A 61 1.06 3.69 11.22
C SER A 61 2.39 4.09 10.59
N PHE A 62 2.56 3.88 9.28
CA PHE A 62 3.79 4.26 8.58
C PHE A 62 4.05 5.78 8.60
N CYS A 63 3.00 6.59 8.54
CA CYS A 63 3.12 8.04 8.63
C CYS A 63 3.42 8.56 10.03
N SER A 64 3.29 7.74 11.08
CA SER A 64 3.49 8.15 12.48
C SER A 64 4.96 8.31 12.88
N GLY A 65 5.89 7.91 12.01
CA GLY A 65 7.34 7.97 12.23
C GLY A 65 7.89 6.70 12.86
N ASP A 66 9.19 6.49 12.73
CA ASP A 66 9.89 5.35 13.33
C ASP A 66 10.55 5.79 14.67
N PRO A 67 10.22 5.17 15.81
CA PRO A 67 10.88 5.47 17.08
C PRO A 67 12.40 5.21 17.07
N ASP A 68 12.86 4.24 16.27
CA ASP A 68 14.26 3.83 16.15
C ASP A 68 15.01 4.63 15.07
N ASP A 69 14.29 5.25 14.13
CA ASP A 69 14.83 6.26 13.20
C ASP A 69 13.97 7.55 13.19
N PRO A 70 14.29 8.53 14.05
CA PRO A 70 13.55 9.79 14.12
C PRO A 70 13.57 10.64 12.85
N ASN A 71 14.44 10.33 11.88
CA ASN A 71 14.49 11.02 10.59
C ASN A 71 13.66 10.31 9.51
N TRP A 72 13.12 9.12 9.82
CA TRP A 72 12.27 8.39 8.90
C TRP A 72 10.99 9.16 8.62
N VAL A 73 10.69 9.32 7.34
CA VAL A 73 9.45 9.94 6.86
C VAL A 73 8.87 9.07 5.76
N TRP A 74 7.68 8.54 6.00
CA TRP A 74 6.95 7.80 4.98
C TRP A 74 6.58 8.71 3.79
N PRO A 75 6.84 8.30 2.54
CA PRO A 75 6.36 9.03 1.37
C PRO A 75 4.82 9.01 1.32
N LYS A 76 4.19 10.19 1.39
CA LYS A 76 2.73 10.31 1.52
C LYS A 76 1.96 9.74 0.34
N GLU A 77 2.62 9.70 -0.81
CA GLU A 77 2.07 9.24 -2.07
C GLU A 77 2.00 7.71 -2.17
N LEU A 78 2.70 6.99 -1.28
CA LEU A 78 2.76 5.53 -1.29
C LEU A 78 1.68 4.94 -0.39
N VAL A 79 0.74 4.24 -1.01
CA VAL A 79 -0.36 3.56 -0.32
C VAL A 79 -0.07 2.06 -0.24
N PRO A 80 0.17 1.49 0.96
CA PRO A 80 0.39 0.05 1.11
C PRO A 80 -0.90 -0.72 0.80
N PHE A 81 -0.80 -1.79 0.03
CA PHE A 81 -1.97 -2.60 -0.37
C PHE A 81 -1.76 -4.12 -0.27
N ILE A 82 -0.52 -4.61 -0.08
CA ILE A 82 -0.24 -6.02 0.23
C ILE A 82 0.79 -6.10 1.36
N HIS A 83 0.56 -7.04 2.27
CA HIS A 83 1.54 -7.50 3.24
C HIS A 83 2.14 -8.83 2.78
N VAL A 84 3.46 -8.89 2.59
CA VAL A 84 4.17 -10.07 2.08
C VAL A 84 4.74 -10.93 3.22
N GLY A 85 4.71 -10.43 4.46
CA GLY A 85 5.42 -11.00 5.60
C GLY A 85 6.75 -10.28 5.86
N CYS A 86 7.39 -10.57 6.99
CA CYS A 86 8.70 -10.00 7.37
C CYS A 86 8.78 -8.45 7.29
N ALA A 87 7.64 -7.77 7.51
CA ALA A 87 7.48 -6.32 7.37
C ALA A 87 7.64 -5.75 5.94
N ILE A 88 7.71 -6.60 4.92
CA ILE A 88 7.75 -6.20 3.50
C ILE A 88 6.33 -5.94 2.99
N HIS A 89 6.18 -4.86 2.22
CA HIS A 89 4.89 -4.43 1.68
C HIS A 89 4.99 -4.05 0.21
N TYR A 90 3.93 -4.30 -0.56
CA TYR A 90 3.73 -3.59 -1.82
C TYR A 90 2.86 -2.36 -1.61
N CYS A 91 3.27 -1.28 -2.24
CA CYS A 91 2.65 0.03 -2.23
C CYS A 91 2.28 0.44 -3.64
N ILE A 92 1.25 1.27 -3.76
CA ILE A 92 0.91 1.94 -5.02
C ILE A 92 1.32 3.40 -4.90
N ASP A 93 2.02 3.91 -5.91
CA ASP A 93 2.26 5.34 -6.07
C ASP A 93 1.00 6.02 -6.62
N SER A 94 0.31 6.78 -5.77
CA SER A 94 -0.89 7.53 -6.12
C SER A 94 -0.64 8.75 -7.01
N THR A 95 0.62 9.16 -7.24
CA THR A 95 0.94 10.30 -8.14
C THR A 95 1.19 9.87 -9.57
N SER A 96 1.57 8.62 -9.78
CA SER A 96 1.75 8.07 -11.12
C SER A 96 0.40 7.86 -11.80
N SER A 97 0.27 8.35 -13.04
CA SER A 97 -0.95 8.15 -13.85
C SER A 97 -1.27 6.67 -14.11
N ALA A 98 -0.26 5.81 -14.11
CA ALA A 98 -0.41 4.36 -14.24
C ALA A 98 -0.42 3.65 -12.88
N SER A 99 -0.18 4.40 -11.80
CA SER A 99 -0.12 3.91 -10.43
C SER A 99 0.92 2.79 -10.28
N SER A 100 2.21 3.14 -10.34
CA SER A 100 3.29 2.16 -10.26
C SER A 100 3.25 1.40 -8.93
N VAL A 101 3.72 0.15 -8.96
CA VAL A 101 3.83 -0.72 -7.80
C VAL A 101 5.26 -0.66 -7.29
N ILE A 102 5.38 -0.24 -6.03
CA ILE A 102 6.62 -0.08 -5.30
C ILE A 102 6.68 -1.13 -4.21
N GLU A 103 7.77 -1.85 -4.12
CA GLU A 103 8.09 -2.70 -2.97
C GLU A 103 8.77 -1.85 -1.90
N PHE A 104 8.31 -1.99 -0.66
CA PHE A 104 8.94 -1.47 0.54
C PHE A 104 9.54 -2.62 1.35
N ASP A 105 10.86 -2.62 1.49
CA ASP A 105 11.60 -3.57 2.32
C ASP A 105 12.40 -2.82 3.41
N PRO A 106 11.96 -2.86 4.69
CA PRO A 106 12.67 -2.20 5.78
C PRO A 106 14.00 -2.87 6.14
N THR A 107 14.23 -4.10 5.66
CA THR A 107 15.45 -4.89 5.91
C THR A 107 16.46 -4.82 4.78
N ASP A 108 16.16 -4.10 3.69
CA ASP A 108 17.13 -3.89 2.62
C ASP A 108 18.21 -2.89 3.08
N TYR A 109 19.19 -3.43 3.79
CA TYR A 109 20.38 -2.72 4.26
C TYR A 109 21.46 -2.62 3.18
N ALA A 110 21.14 -2.86 1.90
CA ALA A 110 22.15 -2.98 0.84
C ALA A 110 22.91 -1.69 0.49
N SER A 111 22.71 -0.57 1.19
CA SER A 111 23.51 0.62 0.93
C SER A 111 23.65 1.50 2.18
N GLU A 112 24.89 1.92 2.45
CA GLU A 112 25.27 2.88 3.50
C GLU A 112 24.75 4.32 3.23
N VAL A 113 23.66 4.48 2.45
CA VAL A 113 23.30 5.76 1.80
C VAL A 113 21.78 6.08 1.82
N GLY A 114 21.18 6.07 3.01
CA GLY A 114 19.95 6.83 3.30
C GLY A 114 18.60 6.23 2.85
N PRO A 115 17.47 6.91 3.10
CA PRO A 115 16.12 6.32 3.07
C PRO A 115 15.62 5.84 1.70
N LYS A 116 16.37 6.06 0.61
CA LYS A 116 15.97 5.70 -0.76
C LYS A 116 16.17 4.23 -1.09
N ASP A 117 16.90 3.49 -0.25
CA ASP A 117 17.23 2.09 -0.54
C ASP A 117 16.13 1.10 -0.12
N HIS A 118 15.13 1.56 0.65
CA HIS A 118 14.00 0.72 1.08
C HIS A 118 12.87 0.61 0.06
N PHE A 119 12.88 1.43 -1.00
CA PHE A 119 11.78 1.51 -1.96
C PHE A 119 12.26 1.17 -3.37
N ARG A 120 11.63 0.16 -3.99
CA ARG A 120 11.97 -0.29 -5.34
C ARG A 120 10.73 -0.38 -6.21
N GLU A 121 10.75 0.29 -7.36
CA GLU A 121 9.71 0.06 -8.37
C GLU A 121 9.84 -1.35 -8.94
N VAL A 122 8.77 -2.14 -8.80
CA VAL A 122 8.71 -3.53 -9.31
C VAL A 122 7.80 -3.65 -10.54
N CYS A 123 6.89 -2.70 -10.74
CA CYS A 123 6.07 -2.63 -11.94
C CYS A 123 5.61 -1.18 -12.19
N PRO A 124 5.71 -0.65 -13.42
CA PRO A 124 5.31 0.73 -13.71
C PRO A 124 3.78 0.94 -13.75
N SER A 125 2.98 -0.13 -13.65
CA SER A 125 1.52 -0.08 -13.74
C SER A 125 0.85 -1.08 -12.79
N PHE A 126 -0.05 -0.58 -11.95
CA PHE A 126 -0.82 -1.42 -11.03
C PHE A 126 -1.61 -2.50 -11.76
N MET A 127 -2.24 -2.17 -12.89
CA MET A 127 -3.05 -3.15 -13.62
C MET A 127 -2.20 -4.19 -14.35
N GLU A 128 -0.99 -3.84 -14.81
CA GLU A 128 -0.05 -4.83 -15.36
C GLU A 128 0.46 -5.79 -14.28
N TRP A 129 0.73 -5.24 -13.09
CA TRP A 129 1.09 -6.04 -11.92
C TRP A 129 -0.05 -6.99 -11.53
N VAL A 130 -1.29 -6.50 -11.46
CA VAL A 130 -2.48 -7.33 -11.16
C VAL A 130 -2.63 -8.45 -12.18
N ALA A 131 -2.53 -8.16 -13.48
CA ALA A 131 -2.66 -9.17 -14.53
C ALA A 131 -1.60 -10.29 -14.46
N SER A 132 -0.46 -10.02 -13.82
CA SER A 132 0.64 -10.98 -13.70
C SER A 132 0.60 -11.78 -12.39
N ASN A 133 -0.15 -11.31 -11.37
CA ASN A 133 -0.09 -11.82 -10.00
C ASN A 133 -1.46 -12.21 -9.40
N VAL A 134 -2.57 -11.97 -10.11
CA VAL A 134 -3.96 -12.21 -9.63
C VAL A 134 -4.81 -12.88 -10.68
#